data_AF-A0A560GU90-F1
#
_entry.id   AF-A0A560GU90-F1
#
_cell.length_a   1.000
_cell.length_b   1.000
_cell.length_c   1.000
_cell.angle_alpha   90.00
_cell.angle_beta   90.00
_cell.angle_gamma   90.00
#
_symmetry.space_group_name_H-M   'P 1'
#
loop_
_entity.id
_entity.type
_entity.pdbx_description
1 polymer ?
#
loop_
_entity_poly.entity_id
_entity_poly.type
_entity_poly.pdbx_seq_one_letter_code
_entity_poly.pdbx_strand_id
1 'polypeptide(L)' 'MEPIIGTIVLWAGQSLPRGWEYCNGQALSAALNQALFAVIGVKFGGNIGAGQFQLPSLNKTAPPGTQWIIAVSGEMP' A
#
# COMPACT_ATOMS: atom_id res chain seq x y z
N MET A 1 6.38 13.67 -11.42
CA MET A 1 4.99 13.19 -11.41
C MET A 1 4.87 12.33 -10.17
N GLU A 2 4.24 12.86 -9.14
CA GLU A 2 4.01 12.13 -7.90
C GLU A 2 2.93 11.07 -8.15
N PRO A 3 3.08 9.84 -7.65
CA PRO A 3 2.06 8.81 -7.84
C PRO A 3 0.80 9.17 -7.06
N ILE A 4 -0.37 8.90 -7.63
CA ILE A 4 -1.65 9.06 -6.92
C ILE A 4 -1.69 8.02 -5.80
N ILE A 5 -2.01 8.46 -4.58
CA ILE A 5 -2.08 7.58 -3.42
C ILE A 5 -3.11 6.47 -3.65
N GLY A 6 -2.74 5.23 -3.33
CA GLY A 6 -3.56 4.04 -3.58
C GLY A 6 -3.34 3.39 -4.96
N THR A 7 -2.50 3.97 -5.81
CA THR A 7 -2.09 3.31 -7.07
C THR A 7 -1.26 2.07 -6.76
N ILE A 8 -1.63 0.95 -7.38
CA ILE A 8 -0.91 -0.32 -7.30
C ILE A 8 -0.15 -0.52 -8.60
N VAL A 9 1.17 -0.72 -8.51
CA VAL A 9 2.02 -1.01 -9.67
C VAL A 9 2.89 -2.23 -9.42
N LEU A 10 3.33 -2.85 -10.51
CA LEU A 10 4.31 -3.92 -10.45
C LEU A 10 5.70 -3.32 -10.40
N TRP A 11 6.50 -3.74 -9.41
CA TRP A 11 7.86 -3.28 -9.20
C TRP A 11 8.84 -4.43 -9.33
N ALA A 12 9.86 -4.24 -10.17
CA ALA A 12 10.93 -5.21 -10.40
C ALA A 12 12.22 -4.89 -9.62
N GLY A 13 12.24 -3.81 -8.82
CA GLY A 13 13.40 -3.43 -8.03
C GLY A 13 13.45 -4.16 -6.68
N GLN A 14 14.65 -4.36 -6.14
CA GLN A 14 14.82 -4.96 -4.81
C GLN A 14 14.47 -4.02 -3.65
N SER A 15 14.49 -2.71 -3.89
CA SER A 15 14.27 -1.68 -2.86
C SER A 15 13.02 -0.88 -3.19
N LEU A 16 12.19 -0.62 -2.19
CA LEU A 16 11.05 0.27 -2.35
C LEU A 16 11.51 1.72 -2.51
N PRO A 17 10.97 2.44 -3.52
CA PRO A 17 11.10 3.88 -3.54
C PRO A 17 10.39 4.51 -2.33
N ARG A 18 10.85 5.68 -1.89
CA ARG A 18 10.18 6.41 -0.79
C ARG A 18 8.73 6.67 -1.16
N GLY A 19 7.82 6.46 -0.21
CA GLY A 19 6.39 6.64 -0.44
C GLY A 19 5.68 5.44 -1.04
N TRP A 20 6.34 4.29 -1.13
CA TRP A 20 5.75 3.03 -1.57
C TRP A 20 5.89 1.95 -0.51
N GLU A 21 4.90 1.07 -0.46
CA GLU A 21 4.87 -0.09 0.44
C GLU A 21 4.54 -1.36 -0.33
N TYR A 22 4.96 -2.51 0.19
CA TYR A 22 4.65 -3.79 -0.42
C TYR A 22 3.20 -4.20 -0.18
N CYS A 23 2.53 -4.68 -1.24
CA CYS A 23 1.20 -5.29 -1.19
C CYS A 23 1.29 -6.75 -0.69
N ASN A 24 1.76 -6.92 0.54
CA ASN A 24 2.02 -8.23 1.15
C ASN A 24 1.03 -8.62 2.26
N GLY A 25 0.04 -7.79 2.57
CA GLY A 25 -0.85 -8.01 3.71
C GLY A 25 -0.40 -7.39 5.03
N GLN A 26 0.66 -6.57 5.02
CA GLN A 26 1.12 -5.91 6.24
C GLN A 26 0.06 -4.97 6.82
N ALA A 27 0.02 -4.90 8.14
CA ALA A 27 -0.79 -3.92 8.87
C ALA A 27 -0.01 -2.61 8.99
N LEU A 28 -0.60 -1.52 8.52
CA LEU A 28 -0.08 -0.17 8.64
C LEU A 28 -0.95 0.65 9.60
N SER A 29 -0.32 1.59 10.29
CA SER A 29 -1.02 2.56 11.14
C SER A 29 -1.72 3.60 10.26
N ALA A 30 -3.04 3.71 10.41
CA ALA A 30 -3.85 4.74 9.76
C ALA A 30 -3.43 6.14 10.21
N ALA A 31 -2.91 6.30 11.43
CA ALA A 31 -2.43 7.59 11.94
C ALA A 31 -1.21 8.09 11.15
N LEU A 32 -0.35 7.19 10.67
CA LEU A 32 0.83 7.55 9.87
C LEU A 32 0.53 7.61 8.37
N ASN A 33 -0.47 6.86 7.90
CA ASN A 33 -0.81 6.74 6.47
C ASN A 33 -2.27 7.17 6.23
N GLN A 34 -2.66 8.33 6.76
CA GLN A 34 -4.04 8.84 6.72
C GLN A 34 -4.56 8.96 5.28
N ALA A 35 -3.72 9.42 4.36
CA ALA A 35 -4.07 9.59 2.96
C ALA A 35 -4.37 8.24 2.28
N LEU A 36 -3.53 7.23 2.50
CA LEU A 36 -3.78 5.89 1.97
C LEU A 36 -5.04 5.27 2.61
N PHE A 37 -5.21 5.44 3.92
CA PHE A 37 -6.39 4.98 4.64
C PHE A 37 -7.68 5.60 4.09
N ALA A 38 -7.66 6.87 3.69
CA ALA A 38 -8.81 7.53 3.06
C ALA A 38 -9.17 6.91 1.69
N VAL A 39 -8.18 6.41 0.94
CA VAL A 39 -8.39 5.82 -0.40
C VAL A 39 -8.86 4.36 -0.31
N ILE A 40 -8.17 3.51 0.45
CA ILE A 40 -8.44 2.06 0.47
C ILE A 40 -9.32 1.61 1.65
N GLY A 41 -9.36 2.39 2.73
CA GLY A 41 -10.05 2.04 3.97
C GLY A 41 -9.53 0.75 4.61
N VAL A 42 -10.42 0.04 5.30
CA VAL A 42 -10.14 -1.27 5.91
C VAL A 42 -10.59 -2.45 5.03
N LYS A 43 -10.75 -2.24 3.70
CA LYS A 43 -11.30 -3.25 2.78
C LYS A 43 -10.49 -4.54 2.72
N PHE A 44 -9.18 -4.45 2.92
CA PHE A 44 -8.26 -5.59 2.86
C PHE A 44 -7.98 -6.20 4.25
N GLY A 45 -8.75 -5.78 5.26
CA GLY A 45 -8.54 -6.13 6.65
C GLY A 45 -8.00 -4.95 7.46
N GLY A 46 -7.96 -5.12 8.77
CA GLY A 46 -7.64 -4.05 9.71
C GLY A 46 -8.76 -3.81 10.71
N ASN A 47 -8.39 -3.24 11.86
CA ASN A 47 -9.31 -3.01 12.94
C ASN A 47 -9.63 -1.51 13.00
N ILE A 48 -10.89 -1.16 12.69
CA ILE A 48 -11.39 0.22 12.73
C ILE A 48 -11.19 0.82 14.13
N GLY A 49 -11.28 0.01 15.19
CA GLY A 49 -11.11 0.45 16.58
C GLY A 49 -9.67 0.71 17.01
N ALA A 50 -8.68 0.16 16.29
CA ALA A 50 -7.25 0.33 16.63
C ALA A 50 -6.52 1.31 15.71
N GLY A 51 -7.22 1.90 14.73
CA GLY A 51 -6.58 2.78 13.73
C GLY A 51 -5.52 2.06 12.91
N GLN A 52 -5.71 0.77 12.62
CA GLN A 52 -4.82 -0.01 11.76
C GLN A 52 -5.59 -0.56 10.56
N PHE A 53 -4.98 -0.47 9.39
CA PHE A 53 -5.51 -1.04 8.16
C PHE A 53 -4.48 -1.98 7.54
N GLN A 54 -4.95 -3.02 6.86
CA GLN A 54 -4.09 -3.98 6.19
C GLN A 54 -3.99 -3.63 4.71
N LEU A 55 -2.80 -3.84 4.15
CA LEU A 55 -2.59 -3.72 2.72
C LEU A 55 -3.14 -4.94 1.97
N PRO A 56 -3.49 -4.81 0.68
CA PRO A 56 -3.86 -5.95 -0.14
C PRO A 56 -2.70 -6.95 -0.25
N SER A 57 -2.96 -8.23 -0.04
CA SER A 57 -1.97 -9.31 -0.23
C SER A 57 -1.94 -9.78 -1.68
N LEU A 58 -1.24 -9.05 -2.55
CA LEU A 58 -1.11 -9.38 -3.99
C LEU A 58 0.16 -10.18 -4.32
N ASN A 59 1.02 -10.45 -3.34
CA ASN A 59 2.25 -11.22 -3.52
C ASN A 59 2.07 -12.57 -4.23
N LYS A 60 0.93 -13.25 -4.03
CA LYS A 60 0.66 -14.55 -4.67
C LYS A 60 0.48 -14.47 -6.18
N THR A 61 0.20 -13.27 -6.70
CA THR A 61 -0.09 -13.03 -8.12
C THR A 61 1.10 -12.35 -8.83
N ALA A 62 2.19 -12.05 -8.13
CA ALA A 62 3.34 -11.40 -8.73
C ALA A 62 4.18 -12.41 -9.54
N PRO A 63 4.57 -12.07 -10.79
CA PRO A 63 5.58 -12.82 -11.53
C PRO A 63 6.88 -12.99 -10.73
N PRO A 64 7.61 -14.11 -10.91
CA PRO A 64 8.90 -14.32 -10.26
C PRO A 64 9.87 -13.16 -10.58
N GLY A 65 10.44 -12.57 -9.52
CA GLY A 65 11.32 -11.40 -9.63
C GLY A 65 10.62 -10.05 -9.60
N THR A 66 9.30 -10.00 -9.41
CA THR A 66 8.54 -8.76 -9.26
C THR A 66 7.67 -8.78 -8.01
N GLN A 67 7.33 -7.60 -7.49
CA GLN A 67 6.49 -7.44 -6.31
C GLN A 67 5.47 -6.33 -6.57
N TRP A 68 4.26 -6.50 -6.04
CA TRP A 68 3.25 -5.46 -6.09
C TRP A 68 3.53 -4.44 -5.00
N ILE A 69 3.53 -3.16 -5.38
CA ILE A 69 3.75 -2.05 -4.47
C ILE A 69 2.59 -1.06 -4.57
N ILE A 70 2.27 -0.40 -3.47
CA ILE A 70 1.21 0.59 -3.37
C ILE A 70 1.79 1.95 -2.96
N ALA A 71 1.34 3.00 -3.62
CA ALA A 71 1.73 4.37 -3.28
C ALA A 71 1.05 4.79 -1.97
N VAL A 72 1.84 5.02 -0.92
CA VAL A 72 1.38 5.47 0.40
C VAL A 72 1.62 6.96 0.63
N SER A 73 2.49 7.57 -0.19
CA SER A 73 2.83 8.99 -0.20
C SER A 73 2.83 9.50 -1.63
N GLY A 74 2.17 10.63 -1.87
CA GLY A 74 2.05 11.24 -3.19
C GLY A 74 0.92 12.26 -3.23
N GLU A 75 0.45 12.60 -4.43
CA GLU A 75 -0.65 13.54 -4.60
C GLU A 75 -1.97 12.87 -4.17
N MET A 76 -2.70 13.55 -3.26
CA MET A 76 -4.07 13.17 -2.93
C MET A 76 -4.98 13.55 -4.12
N PRO A 77 -5.79 12.63 -4.65
CA PRO A 77 -6.76 12.92 -5.70
C PRO A 77 -7.93 13.79 -5.21
#